data_AF-A0A0S8K019-F1
#
_entry.id   AF-A0A0S8K019-F1
#
_cell.length_a   1.000
_cell.length_b   1.000
_cell.length_c   1.000
_cell.angle_alpha   90.00
_cell.angle_beta   90.00
_cell.angle_gamma   90.00
#
_symmetry.space_group_name_H-M   'P 1'
#
loop_
_entity.id
_entity.type
_entity.pdbx_description
1 polymer ?
#
loop_
_entity_poly.entity_id
_entity_poly.type
_entity_poly.pdbx_seq_one_letter_code
_entity_poly.pdbx_strand_id
1 'polypeptide(L)'
;MKKIIIPTFLLVLLAGCSGRDDLSDAYGNFETKEYLISAEGSGKILELDLDEGAQLTAGQVVGLIDTIPLHLQIVQLKARIKAIHAQKSGVRTQIEVQKTQKETLL
;
A
#
# COMPACT_ATOMS: atom_id res chain seq x y z
N MET A 1 -11.78 -68.36 -48.20
CA MET A 1 -11.39 -68.09 -46.79
C MET A 1 -10.46 -66.88 -46.62
N LYS A 2 -9.43 -66.68 -47.48
CA LYS A 2 -8.52 -65.50 -47.41
C LYS A 2 -9.18 -64.12 -47.60
N LYS A 3 -10.30 -64.01 -48.32
CA LYS A 3 -10.96 -62.72 -48.62
C LYS A 3 -11.65 -62.05 -47.42
N ILE A 4 -11.90 -62.79 -46.34
CA ILE A 4 -12.53 -62.27 -45.11
C ILE A 4 -11.47 -61.77 -44.12
N ILE A 5 -10.23 -62.28 -44.17
CA ILE A 5 -9.17 -61.94 -43.21
C ILE A 5 -8.75 -60.46 -43.31
N ILE A 6 -8.69 -59.92 -44.53
CA ILE A 6 -8.29 -58.53 -44.79
C ILE A 6 -9.26 -57.51 -44.18
N PRO A 7 -10.59 -57.59 -44.39
CA PRO A 7 -11.52 -56.66 -43.78
C PRO A 7 -11.59 -56.81 -42.25
N THR A 8 -11.43 -58.02 -41.70
CA THR A 8 -11.41 -58.21 -40.25
C THR A 8 -10.17 -57.60 -39.60
N PHE A 9 -9.00 -57.71 -40.25
CA PHE A 9 -7.76 -57.12 -39.77
C PHE A 9 -7.82 -55.58 -39.79
N LEU A 10 -8.43 -55.00 -40.83
CA LEU A 10 -8.65 -53.56 -40.92
C LEU A 10 -9.58 -53.04 -39.82
N LEU A 11 -10.62 -53.80 -39.46
CA LEU A 11 -11.55 -53.46 -38.38
C LEU A 11 -10.86 -53.45 -37.00
N VAL A 12 -9.94 -54.38 -36.76
CA VAL A 12 -9.16 -54.45 -35.50
C VAL A 12 -8.18 -53.27 -35.38
N LEU A 13 -7.59 -52.84 -36.49
CA LEU A 13 -6.70 -51.67 -36.51
C LEU A 13 -7.42 -50.36 -36.18
N LEU A 14 -8.72 -50.25 -36.51
CA LEU A 14 -9.54 -49.08 -36.22
C LEU A 14 -10.08 -49.05 -34.78
N ALA A 15 -10.04 -50.16 -34.04
CA ALA A 15 -10.58 -50.27 -32.69
C ALA A 15 -9.65 -49.72 -31.58
N GLY A 16 -8.38 -49.40 -31.90
CA GLY A 16 -7.37 -48.97 -30.92
C GLY A 16 -7.41 -47.48 -30.55
N CYS A 17 -8.17 -46.66 -31.27
CA CYS A 17 -8.24 -45.22 -31.05
C CYS A 17 -9.52 -44.85 -30.31
N SER A 18 -9.70 -45.36 -29.09
CA SER A 18 -10.60 -44.75 -28.12
C SER A 18 -9.85 -43.60 -27.46
N GLY A 19 -10.21 -42.35 -27.78
CA GLY A 19 -9.66 -41.18 -27.12
C GLY A 19 -9.88 -41.29 -25.62
N ARG A 20 -8.83 -41.62 -24.87
CA ARG A 20 -8.81 -41.40 -23.44
C ARG A 20 -8.56 -39.92 -23.26
N ASP A 21 -9.63 -39.19 -22.96
CA ASP A 21 -9.51 -37.91 -22.28
C ASP A 21 -8.95 -38.22 -20.89
N ASP A 22 -7.64 -38.44 -20.81
CA ASP A 22 -6.93 -38.54 -19.54
C ASP A 22 -7.03 -37.14 -18.90
N LEU A 23 -8.08 -36.96 -18.10
CA LEU A 23 -8.24 -35.82 -17.21
C LEU A 23 -7.01 -35.80 -16.29
N SER A 24 -6.49 -34.61 -15.99
CA SER A 24 -5.34 -34.49 -15.08
C SER A 24 -5.63 -35.20 -13.76
N ASP A 25 -4.68 -36.01 -13.29
CA ASP A 25 -4.78 -36.82 -12.08
C ASP A 25 -4.96 -35.95 -10.81
N ALA A 26 -4.50 -34.70 -10.86
CA ALA A 26 -4.82 -33.68 -9.88
C ALA A 26 -4.73 -32.26 -10.46
N TYR A 27 -5.54 -31.36 -9.93
CA TYR A 27 -5.39 -29.92 -10.10
C TYR A 27 -5.08 -29.30 -8.74
N GLY A 28 -4.17 -28.32 -8.72
CA GLY A 28 -3.81 -27.60 -7.53
C GLY A 28 -3.49 -26.16 -7.87
N ASN A 29 -3.83 -25.26 -6.95
CA ASN A 29 -3.46 -23.84 -7.04
C ASN A 29 -2.33 -23.58 -6.06
N PHE A 30 -1.42 -22.68 -6.45
CA PHE A 30 -0.44 -22.13 -5.53
C PHE A 30 -1.01 -20.86 -4.91
N GLU A 31 -1.02 -20.81 -3.59
CA GLU A 31 -1.44 -19.64 -2.83
C GLU A 31 -0.21 -18.92 -2.27
N THR A 32 -0.27 -17.59 -2.24
CA THR A 32 0.72 -16.75 -1.59
C THR A 32 0.02 -15.69 -0.75
N LYS A 33 0.75 -15.09 0.18
CA LYS A 33 0.24 -13.93 0.91
C LYS A 33 0.42 -12.70 0.05
N GLU A 34 -0.69 -12.08 -0.31
CA GLU A 34 -0.68 -10.81 -1.03
C GLU A 34 -0.72 -9.66 -0.04
N TYR A 35 0.10 -8.66 -0.30
CA TYR A 35 0.15 -7.41 0.46
C TYR A 35 -0.08 -6.26 -0.50
N LEU A 36 -1.08 -5.44 -0.19
CA LEU A 36 -1.29 -4.17 -0.88
C LEU A 36 -0.59 -3.07 -0.09
N ILE A 37 0.49 -2.51 -0.65
CA ILE A 37 1.23 -1.41 -0.03
C ILE A 37 0.64 -0.09 -0.52
N SER A 38 -0.05 0.61 0.39
CA SER A 38 -0.64 1.91 0.12
C SER A 38 0.23 3.03 0.68
N ALA A 39 0.26 4.16 -0.03
CA ALA A 39 0.77 5.39 0.53
C ALA A 39 -0.18 5.93 1.61
N GLU A 40 0.34 6.30 2.78
CA GLU A 40 -0.46 6.88 3.87
C GLU A 40 -0.85 8.35 3.62
N GLY A 41 -0.15 9.02 2.72
CA GLY A 41 -0.38 10.42 2.34
C GLY A 41 -0.75 10.58 0.87
N SER A 42 -1.43 11.68 0.56
CA SER A 42 -1.69 12.10 -0.81
C SER A 42 -0.61 13.05 -1.31
N GLY A 43 -0.33 13.02 -2.61
CA GLY A 43 0.62 13.93 -3.23
C GLY A 43 1.18 13.37 -4.52
N LYS A 44 2.05 14.14 -5.17
CA LYS A 44 2.79 13.69 -6.34
C LYS A 44 3.87 12.70 -5.91
N ILE A 45 3.99 11.58 -6.61
CA ILE A 45 5.14 10.67 -6.46
C ILE A 45 6.35 11.36 -7.10
N LEU A 46 7.38 11.63 -6.29
CA LEU A 46 8.64 12.24 -6.72
C LEU A 46 9.67 11.18 -7.13
N GLU A 47 9.65 10.04 -6.44
CA GLU A 47 10.55 8.92 -6.69
C GLU A 47 9.79 7.60 -6.47
N LEU A 48 10.08 6.61 -7.30
CA LEU A 48 9.55 5.26 -7.20
C LEU A 48 10.62 4.30 -7.74
N ASP A 49 11.33 3.63 -6.83
CA ASP A 49 12.41 2.71 -7.13
C ASP A 49 11.89 1.28 -6.96
N LEU A 50 11.02 0.87 -7.88
CA LEU A 50 10.38 -0.44 -7.91
C LEU A 50 10.32 -0.97 -9.34
N ASP A 51 10.86 -2.17 -9.50
CA ASP A 51 10.73 -2.98 -10.70
C ASP A 51 9.87 -4.24 -10.41
N GLU A 52 9.16 -4.71 -11.43
CA GLU A 52 8.39 -5.96 -11.33
C GLU A 52 9.31 -7.14 -11.03
N GLY A 53 8.94 -7.95 -10.03
CA GLY A 53 9.73 -9.09 -9.57
C GLY A 53 10.87 -8.74 -8.60
N ALA A 54 11.05 -7.47 -8.24
CA ALA A 54 12.02 -7.07 -7.23
C ALA A 54 11.70 -7.70 -5.85
N GLN A 55 12.74 -8.19 -5.17
CA GLN A 55 12.62 -8.65 -3.79
C GLN A 55 12.79 -7.47 -2.84
N LEU A 56 11.84 -7.32 -1.92
CA LEU A 56 11.83 -6.23 -0.94
C LEU A 56 12.10 -6.77 0.46
N THR A 57 12.78 -5.95 1.26
CA THR A 57 12.96 -6.20 2.69
C THR A 57 12.03 -5.33 3.52
N ALA A 58 11.69 -5.78 4.74
CA ALA A 58 10.84 -5.00 5.62
C ALA A 58 11.50 -3.65 5.98
N GLY A 59 10.74 -2.56 5.83
CA GLY A 59 11.23 -1.21 6.10
C GLY A 59 12.03 -0.58 4.95
N GLN A 60 12.20 -1.27 3.83
CA GLN A 60 12.81 -0.70 2.63
C GLN A 60 11.97 0.47 2.11
N VAL A 61 12.63 1.61 1.88
CA VAL A 61 12.01 2.75 1.20
C VAL A 61 11.99 2.45 -0.28
N VAL A 62 10.79 2.52 -0.87
CA VAL A 62 10.54 2.15 -2.28
C VAL A 62 10.09 3.34 -3.13
N GLY A 63 9.86 4.49 -2.49
CA GLY A 63 9.45 5.70 -3.17
C GLY A 63 9.23 6.86 -2.20
N LEU A 64 9.05 8.05 -2.76
CA LEU A 64 8.87 9.28 -2.03
C LEU A 64 7.73 10.09 -2.66
N ILE A 65 6.77 10.50 -1.82
CA ILE A 65 5.72 11.44 -2.18
C ILE A 65 6.16 12.85 -1.77
N ASP A 66 5.71 13.86 -2.51
CA ASP A 66 5.94 15.26 -2.18
C ASP A 66 5.43 15.61 -0.77
N THR A 67 6.36 15.86 0.14
CA THR A 67 6.08 16.19 1.54
C THR A 67 6.11 17.69 1.84
N ILE A 68 6.35 18.55 0.85
CA ILE A 68 6.38 20.01 1.04
C ILE A 68 5.09 20.52 1.70
N PRO A 69 3.87 20.11 1.26
CA PRO A 69 2.64 20.56 1.89
C PRO A 69 2.57 20.21 3.39
N LEU A 70 2.96 18.98 3.76
CA LEU A 70 3.01 18.52 5.14
C LEU A 70 4.05 19.29 5.97
N HIS A 71 5.22 19.54 5.39
CA HIS A 71 6.27 20.32 6.02
C HIS A 71 5.81 21.76 6.35
N LEU A 72 5.15 22.42 5.40
CA LEU A 72 4.64 23.78 5.59
C LEU A 72 3.57 23.83 6.69
N GLN A 73 2.70 22.82 6.79
CA GLN A 73 1.73 22.72 7.89
C GLN A 73 2.43 22.61 9.25
N ILE A 74 3.48 21.81 9.37
CA ILE A 74 4.28 21.70 10.60
C ILE A 74 4.89 23.06 10.99
N VAL A 75 5.48 23.77 10.02
CA VAL A 75 6.06 25.09 10.26
C VAL A 75 4.99 26.09 10.72
N GLN A 76 3.83 26.10 10.06
CA GLN A 76 2.71 26.96 10.44
C GLN A 76 2.20 26.66 11.85
N LEU A 77 2.07 25.38 12.21
CA LEU A 77 1.66 24.96 13.56
C LEU A 77 2.65 25.43 14.62
N LYS A 78 3.95 25.27 14.39
CA LYS A 78 5.00 25.75 15.31
C LYS A 78 4.94 27.27 15.49
N ALA A 79 4.73 28.02 14.41
CA ALA A 79 4.58 29.47 14.48
C ALA A 79 3.34 29.89 15.30
N ARG A 80 2.21 29.18 15.12
CA ARG A 80 0.99 29.41 15.91
C ARG A 80 1.22 29.15 17.40
N ILE A 81 1.87 28.06 17.77
CA ILE A 81 2.21 27.74 19.17
C ILE A 81 3.05 28.87 19.77
N LYS A 82 4.08 29.35 19.04
CA LYS A 82 4.92 30.47 19.49
C LYS A 82 4.12 31.76 19.68
N ALA A 83 3.22 32.08 18.75
CA ALA A 83 2.36 33.26 18.85
C ALA A 83 1.44 33.19 20.08
N ILE A 84 0.84 32.03 20.34
CA ILE A 84 -0.02 31.81 21.52
C ILE A 84 0.79 31.98 22.82
N HIS A 85 2.00 31.44 22.90
CA HIS A 85 2.87 31.64 24.08
C HIS A 85 3.21 33.11 24.31
N ALA A 86 3.53 33.87 23.26
CA ALA A 86 3.80 35.30 23.36
C ALA A 86 2.55 36.06 23.85
N GLN A 87 1.37 35.74 23.30
CA GLN A 87 0.10 36.35 23.72
C GLN A 87 -0.21 36.06 25.19
N LYS A 88 -0.02 34.80 25.64
CA LYS A 88 -0.22 34.42 27.04
C LYS A 88 0.67 35.20 28.01
N SER A 89 1.93 35.46 27.62
CA SER A 89 2.83 36.31 28.42
C SER A 89 2.29 37.73 28.55
N GLY A 90 1.80 38.32 27.46
CA GLY A 90 1.20 39.66 27.49
C GLY A 90 -0.05 39.73 28.38
N VAL A 91 -0.91 38.71 28.34
CA VAL A 91 -2.09 38.62 29.23
C VAL A 91 -1.66 38.56 30.70
N ARG A 92 -0.60 37.83 31.03
CA ARG A 92 -0.08 37.79 32.42
C ARG A 92 0.36 39.18 32.89
N THR A 93 1.05 39.95 32.05
CA THR A 93 1.44 41.33 32.39
C THR A 93 0.21 42.22 32.63
N GLN A 94 -0.84 42.07 31.82
CA GLN A 94 -2.09 42.82 32.01
C GLN A 94 -2.79 42.47 33.33
N ILE A 95 -2.80 41.19 33.71
CA ILE A 95 -3.37 40.74 34.99
C ILE A 95 -2.63 41.36 36.17
N GLU A 96 -1.29 41.39 36.15
CA GLU A 96 -0.51 41.98 37.25
C GLU A 96 -0.75 43.48 37.39
N VAL A 97 -0.79 44.23 36.28
CA VAL A 97 -1.13 45.66 36.31
C VAL A 97 -2.51 45.89 36.92
N GLN A 98 -3.51 45.09 36.54
CA GLN A 98 -4.87 45.21 37.08
C GLN A 98 -4.93 44.87 38.59
N LYS A 99 -4.14 43.90 39.07
CA LYS A 99 -4.05 43.59 40.50
C LYS A 99 -3.44 44.75 41.28
N THR A 100 -2.31 45.31 40.83
CA THR A 100 -1.67 46.45 41.49
C THR A 100 -2.58 47.67 41.54
N GLN A 101 -3.33 47.94 40.46
CA GLN A 101 -4.32 49.02 40.45
C GLN A 101 -5.41 48.81 41.50
N LYS A 102 -5.90 47.57 41.66
CA LYS A 102 -6.91 47.24 42.67
C LYS A 102 -6.38 47.41 44.09
N GLU A 103 -5.14 47.00 44.36
CA GLU A 103 -4.50 47.14 45.67
C GLU A 103 -4.19 48.60 46.04
N THR A 104 -3.89 49.46 45.06
CA THR A 104 -3.63 50.89 45.30
C THR A 104 -4.91 51.69 45.59
N LEU A 105 -6.07 51.17 45.17
CA LEU A 105 -7.39 51.81 45.34
C LEU A 105 -8.12 51.40 46.63
N LEU A 106 -7.55 50.49 47.42
CA LEU A 106 -8.07 50.03 48.73
C LEU A 106 -7.15 50.49 49.84
#